data_AF-A0A950S2R3-F1
#
_entry.id   AF-A0A950S2R3-F1
#
_cell.length_a   1.000
_cell.length_b   1.000
_cell.length_c   1.000
_cell.angle_alpha   90.00
_cell.angle_beta   90.00
_cell.angle_gamma   90.00
#
_symmetry.space_group_name_H-M   'P 1'
#
loop_
_entity.id
_entity.type
_entity.pdbx_description
1 polymer ?
#
loop_
_entity_poly.entity_id
_entity_poly.type
_entity_poly.pdbx_seq_one_letter_code
_entity_poly.pdbx_strand_id
1 'polypeptide(L)'
;MTAARVLYYSFVMHEPKNKDTTISVRLSGEQERTVRRYARRRRSSVSDVIRDAVRVLVDQPEKDRPYDQIADLIGSVTGLPSDLSEGTGARFAEIVQEKAGRKR
;
A
#
# COMPACT_ATOMS: atom_id res chain seq x y z
N MET A 1 -14.07 37.48 -6.81
CA MET A 1 -15.07 36.38 -6.96
C MET A 1 -14.48 35.17 -6.26
N THR A 2 -14.96 34.92 -5.04
CA THR A 2 -14.29 34.10 -4.02
C THR A 2 -14.69 32.63 -4.18
N ALA A 3 -13.70 31.74 -4.29
CA ALA A 3 -13.90 30.31 -4.45
C ALA A 3 -14.61 29.71 -3.22
N ALA A 4 -15.81 29.17 -3.43
CA ALA A 4 -16.54 28.47 -2.40
C ALA A 4 -15.83 27.13 -2.09
N ARG A 5 -15.11 27.09 -0.98
CA ARG A 5 -14.64 25.84 -0.35
C ARG A 5 -15.85 25.10 0.19
N VAL A 6 -16.34 24.12 -0.57
CA VAL A 6 -17.40 23.23 -0.10
C VAL A 6 -16.77 22.10 0.69
N LEU A 7 -16.74 22.26 2.01
CA LEU A 7 -16.39 21.21 2.98
C LEU A 7 -17.52 20.16 2.98
N TYR A 8 -17.29 18.99 2.40
CA TYR A 8 -18.17 17.84 2.61
C TYR A 8 -17.70 17.08 3.85
N TYR A 9 -18.57 17.06 4.86
CA TYR A 9 -18.38 16.38 6.14
C TYR A 9 -18.48 14.86 5.92
N SER A 10 -17.37 14.14 6.04
CA SER A 10 -17.35 12.67 6.00
C SER A 10 -17.78 12.15 7.37
N PHE A 11 -19.07 11.92 7.57
CA PHE A 11 -19.58 11.26 8.76
C PHE A 11 -19.23 9.76 8.67
N VAL A 12 -18.10 9.37 9.26
CA VAL A 12 -17.73 7.95 9.40
C VAL A 12 -18.61 7.39 10.53
N MET A 13 -19.81 6.93 10.17
CA MET A 13 -20.60 6.08 11.05
C MET A 13 -19.84 4.76 11.22
N HIS A 14 -19.41 4.45 12.44
CA HIS A 14 -19.03 3.09 12.80
C HIS A 14 -20.29 2.23 12.81
N GLU A 15 -20.67 1.70 11.65
CA GLU A 15 -21.72 0.70 11.53
C GLU A 15 -21.17 -0.70 11.89
N PRO A 16 -22.01 -1.56 12.50
CA PRO A 16 -21.58 -2.84 13.05
C PRO A 16 -21.04 -3.80 11.97
N LYS A 17 -20.04 -4.62 12.33
CA LYS A 17 -19.55 -5.74 11.53
C LYS A 17 -20.77 -6.57 11.06
N ASN A 18 -20.98 -6.68 9.75
CA ASN A 18 -22.03 -7.45 9.06
C ASN A 18 -23.28 -6.68 8.58
N LYS A 19 -23.15 -5.43 8.13
CA LYS A 19 -24.22 -4.77 7.35
C LYS A 19 -23.68 -4.24 6.02
N ASP A 20 -24.44 -4.44 4.94
CA ASP A 20 -24.16 -3.81 3.65
C ASP A 20 -24.42 -2.31 3.76
N THR A 21 -23.36 -1.52 3.53
CA THR A 21 -23.39 -0.05 3.60
C THR A 21 -23.07 0.54 2.23
N THR A 22 -23.74 1.63 1.88
CA THR A 22 -23.51 2.36 0.62
C THR A 22 -22.54 3.51 0.84
N ILE A 23 -21.46 3.55 0.04
CA ILE A 23 -20.49 4.65 0.03
C ILE A 23 -20.60 5.40 -1.30
N SER A 24 -20.77 6.72 -1.25
CA SER A 24 -20.80 7.58 -2.43
C SER A 24 -19.46 8.28 -2.61
N VAL A 25 -18.81 8.08 -3.77
CA VAL A 25 -17.51 8.66 -4.10
C VAL A 25 -17.64 9.58 -5.31
N ARG A 26 -17.01 10.76 -5.25
CA ARG A 26 -16.89 11.65 -6.41
C ARG A 26 -15.68 11.24 -7.25
N LEU A 27 -15.93 10.92 -8.52
CA LEU A 27 -14.89 10.58 -9.47
C LEU A 27 -14.70 11.70 -10.48
N SER A 28 -13.47 11.86 -10.97
CA SER A 28 -13.25 12.66 -12.18
C SER A 28 -13.86 11.96 -13.40
N GLY A 29 -14.16 12.71 -14.46
CA GLY A 29 -14.69 12.13 -15.70
C GLY A 29 -13.74 11.10 -16.34
N GLU A 30 -12.43 11.25 -16.14
CA GLU A 30 -11.42 10.28 -16.59
C GLU A 30 -11.46 8.98 -15.79
N GLN A 31 -11.56 9.07 -14.46
CA GLN A 31 -11.67 7.91 -13.57
C GLN A 31 -12.94 7.12 -13.87
N GLU A 32 -14.07 7.82 -14.04
CA GLU A 32 -15.34 7.19 -14.40
C GLU A 32 -15.25 6.43 -15.75
N ARG A 33 -14.68 7.06 -16.79
CA ARG A 33 -14.49 6.43 -18.10
C ARG A 33 -13.62 5.17 -18.00
N THR A 34 -12.56 5.25 -17.20
CA THR A 34 -11.63 4.13 -16.98
C THR A 34 -12.34 2.95 -16.33
N VAL A 35 -13.08 3.20 -15.24
CA VAL A 35 -13.83 2.16 -14.51
C VAL A 35 -14.91 1.56 -15.41
N ARG A 36 -15.69 2.38 -16.13
CA ARG A 36 -16.73 1.89 -17.05
C ARG A 36 -16.15 1.05 -18.19
N ARG A 37 -15.01 1.45 -18.77
CA ARG A 37 -14.31 0.69 -19.82
C ARG A 37 -13.83 -0.66 -19.29
N TYR A 38 -13.28 -0.68 -18.08
CA TYR A 38 -12.83 -1.90 -17.43
C TYR A 38 -14.00 -2.85 -17.13
N ALA A 39 -15.10 -2.32 -16.57
CA ALA A 39 -16.33 -3.07 -16.29
C ALA A 39 -16.90 -3.74 -17.56
N ARG A 40 -16.98 -3.00 -18.67
CA ARG A 40 -17.42 -3.53 -19.97
C ARG A 40 -16.54 -4.67 -20.47
N ARG A 41 -15.21 -4.53 -20.36
CA ARG A 41 -14.26 -5.58 -20.77
C ARG A 41 -14.42 -6.86 -19.96
N ARG A 42 -14.70 -6.73 -18.66
CA ARG A 42 -14.88 -7.86 -17.74
C ARG A 42 -16.31 -8.42 -17.71
N ARG A 43 -17.25 -7.78 -18.42
CA ARG A 43 -18.70 -8.07 -18.38
C ARG A 43 -19.27 -8.04 -16.96
N SER A 44 -18.80 -7.10 -16.14
CA SER A 44 -19.20 -6.92 -14.74
C SER A 44 -19.84 -5.55 -14.53
N SER A 45 -20.57 -5.35 -13.44
CA SER A 45 -21.06 -4.02 -13.09
C SER A 45 -19.92 -3.12 -12.60
N VAL A 46 -20.14 -1.81 -12.65
CA VAL A 46 -19.18 -0.83 -12.10
C VAL A 46 -18.97 -1.06 -10.60
N SER A 47 -20.05 -1.34 -9.87
CA SER A 47 -19.97 -1.60 -8.42
C SER A 47 -19.18 -2.88 -8.11
N ASP A 48 -19.31 -3.94 -8.92
CA ASP A 48 -18.52 -5.16 -8.74
C ASP A 48 -17.03 -4.89 -8.95
N VAL A 49 -16.70 -4.14 -10.00
CA VAL A 49 -15.32 -3.75 -10.28
C VAL A 49 -14.72 -2.94 -9.13
N ILE A 50 -15.47 -1.99 -8.58
CA ILE A 50 -15.00 -1.18 -7.45
C ILE A 50 -14.83 -2.03 -6.20
N ARG A 51 -15.79 -2.91 -5.88
CA ARG A 51 -15.69 -3.83 -4.74
C ARG A 51 -14.48 -4.76 -4.87
N ASP A 52 -14.26 -5.33 -6.05
CA ASP A 52 -13.09 -6.17 -6.34
C ASP A 52 -11.78 -5.39 -6.18
N ALA A 53 -11.72 -4.16 -6.69
CA ALA A 53 -10.53 -3.32 -6.57
C ALA A 53 -10.21 -2.99 -5.10
N VAL A 54 -11.22 -2.67 -4.29
CA VAL A 54 -11.06 -2.45 -2.85
C VAL A 54 -10.54 -3.71 -2.18
N ARG A 55 -11.11 -4.88 -2.49
CA ARG A 55 -10.65 -6.15 -1.94
C ARG A 55 -9.19 -6.42 -2.27
N VAL A 56 -8.77 -6.25 -3.52
CA VAL A 56 -7.36 -6.43 -3.93
C VAL A 56 -6.43 -5.44 -3.25
N LEU A 57 -6.89 -4.23 -2.93
CA LEU A 57 -6.09 -3.23 -2.23
C LEU A 57 -5.95 -3.54 -0.73
N VAL A 58 -7.01 -4.07 -0.10
CA VAL A 58 -7.00 -4.46 1.32
C VAL A 58 -6.28 -5.79 1.54
N ASP A 59 -6.49 -6.75 0.65
CA ASP A 59 -5.87 -8.08 0.71
C ASP A 59 -4.40 -8.06 0.23
N GLN A 60 -3.91 -6.93 -0.27
CA GLN A 60 -2.48 -6.76 -0.51
C GLN A 60 -1.79 -6.76 0.86
N PRO A 61 -0.99 -7.79 1.19
CA PRO A 61 -0.21 -7.76 2.41
C PRO A 61 0.65 -6.50 2.37
N GLU A 62 0.73 -5.78 3.50
CA GLU A 62 1.81 -4.81 3.66
C GLU A 62 3.09 -5.54 3.28
N LYS A 63 3.86 -4.98 2.34
CA LYS A 63 5.11 -5.61 1.95
C LYS A 63 5.95 -5.70 3.21
N ASP A 64 6.08 -6.91 3.76
CA ASP A 64 6.90 -7.15 4.94
C ASP A 64 8.25 -6.49 4.69
N ARG A 65 8.55 -5.46 5.49
CA ARG A 65 9.84 -4.81 5.36
C ARG A 65 10.87 -5.90 5.68
N PRO A 66 12.07 -5.83 5.08
CA PRO A 66 13.11 -6.81 5.39
C PRO A 66 13.37 -6.98 6.89
N TYR A 67 13.12 -5.95 7.69
CA TYR A 67 13.21 -5.98 9.15
C TYR A 67 12.05 -6.71 9.84
N ASP A 68 10.84 -6.68 9.28
CA ASP A 68 9.66 -7.37 9.84
C ASP A 68 9.83 -8.89 9.75
N GLN A 69 10.53 -9.37 8.72
CA GLN A 69 10.82 -10.79 8.49
C GLN A 69 11.85 -11.39 9.45
N ILE A 70 12.64 -10.54 10.13
CA ILE A 70 13.68 -10.95 11.08
C ILE A 70 13.44 -10.38 12.47
N ALA A 71 12.25 -9.84 12.73
CA ALA A 71 11.94 -9.14 13.98
C ALA A 71 12.06 -10.07 15.20
N ASP A 72 11.81 -11.36 15.02
CA ASP A 72 12.03 -12.42 16.00
C ASP A 72 13.51 -12.68 16.31
N LEU A 73 14.41 -12.38 15.36
CA LEU A 73 15.85 -12.50 15.52
C LEU A 73 16.48 -11.26 16.14
N ILE A 74 15.90 -10.07 15.94
CA ILE A 74 16.40 -8.81 16.49
C ILE A 74 16.31 -8.86 18.03
N GLY A 75 17.47 -8.86 18.69
CA GLY A 75 17.57 -8.93 20.15
C GLY A 75 17.52 -10.34 20.74
N SER A 76 17.35 -11.39 19.91
CA SER A 76 17.46 -12.80 20.37
C SER A 76 18.88 -13.19 20.77
N VAL A 77 19.89 -12.46 20.27
CA VAL A 77 21.30 -12.65 20.60
C VAL A 77 21.75 -11.55 21.54
N THR A 78 22.17 -11.92 22.75
CA THR A 78 22.78 -11.02 23.74
C THR A 78 24.28 -11.30 23.84
N GLY A 79 25.10 -10.25 24.05
CA GLY A 79 26.54 -10.39 24.32
C GLY A 79 27.47 -10.28 23.10
N LEU A 80 26.99 -9.75 21.97
CA LEU A 80 27.85 -9.48 20.82
C LEU A 80 28.71 -8.21 21.01
N PRO A 81 29.90 -8.13 20.39
CA PRO A 81 30.75 -6.94 20.44
C PRO A 81 30.03 -5.67 19.98
N SER A 82 30.31 -4.53 20.63
CA SER A 82 29.64 -3.25 20.34
C SER A 82 30.06 -2.60 19.02
N ASP A 83 31.14 -3.09 18.41
CA ASP A 83 31.76 -2.59 17.18
C ASP A 83 31.27 -3.30 15.92
N LEU A 84 30.31 -4.23 16.01
CA LEU A 84 29.79 -4.97 14.85
C LEU A 84 29.14 -4.09 13.77
N SER A 85 28.74 -2.86 14.14
CA SER A 85 28.21 -1.87 13.19
C SER A 85 29.29 -0.95 12.60
N GLU A 86 30.55 -1.04 13.04
CA GLU A 86 31.63 -0.21 12.52
C GLU A 86 31.98 -0.61 11.08
N GLY A 87 32.05 0.37 10.18
CA GLY A 87 32.36 0.12 8.77
C GLY A 87 31.24 -0.55 7.96
N THR A 88 30.08 -0.85 8.55
CA THR A 88 28.94 -1.48 7.84
C THR A 88 28.52 -0.68 6.61
N GLY A 89 28.55 0.65 6.67
CA GLY A 89 28.21 1.51 5.53
C GLY A 89 29.15 1.33 4.33
N ALA A 90 30.47 1.25 4.57
CA ALA A 90 31.45 1.06 3.50
C ALA A 90 31.33 -0.34 2.87
N ARG A 91 31.24 -1.38 3.71
CA ARG A 91 31.01 -2.76 3.26
C ARG A 91 29.70 -2.93 2.50
N PHE A 92 28.62 -2.28 2.97
CA PHE A 92 27.34 -2.34 2.29
C PHE A 92 27.39 -1.64 0.93
N ALA A 93 28.07 -0.49 0.84
CA ALA A 93 28.30 0.20 -0.42
C ALA A 93 29.06 -0.68 -1.44
N GLU A 94 30.10 -1.39 -1.00
CA GLU A 94 30.83 -2.35 -1.84
C GLU A 94 29.92 -3.49 -2.35
N ILE A 95 29.12 -4.11 -1.47
CA ILE A 95 28.19 -5.19 -1.84
C ILE A 95 27.15 -4.70 -2.86
N VAL A 96 26.62 -3.49 -2.66
CA VAL A 96 25.66 -2.89 -3.60
C VAL A 96 26.32 -2.63 -4.96
N GLN A 97 27.55 -2.11 -4.99
CA GLN A 97 28.30 -1.90 -6.23
C GLN A 97 28.60 -3.21 -6.96
N GLU A 98 29.02 -4.26 -6.26
CA GLU A 98 29.28 -5.59 -6.84
C GLU A 98 28.00 -6.16 -7.49
N LYS A 99 26.87 -6.09 -6.78
CA LYS A 99 25.58 -6.60 -7.30
C LYS A 99 25.04 -5.77 -8.45
N ALA A 100 25.24 -4.45 -8.44
CA ALA A 100 24.89 -3.58 -9.57
C ALA A 100 25.76 -3.87 -10.81
N GLY A 101 27.05 -4.18 -10.61
CA GLY A 101 27.99 -4.56 -11.67
C GLY A 101 27.68 -5.93 -12.29
N ARG A 102 27.20 -6.90 -11.50
CA ARG A 102 26.78 -8.24 -11.96
C ARG A 102 25.55 -8.27 -12.87
N LYS A 103 24.85 -7.13 -13.01
CA LYS A 103 23.61 -7.00 -13.79
C LYS A 103 23.83 -6.39 -15.19
N ARG A 104 25.08 -6.24 -15.61
CA ARG A 104 25.49 -5.82 -16.96
C ARG A 104 25.91 -7.00 -17.81
#